data_AF-A0A0K9Q600-F1
#
_entry.id   AF-A0A0K9Q600-F1
#
_cell.length_a   1.000
_cell.length_b   1.000
_cell.length_c   1.000
_cell.angle_alpha   90.00
_cell.angle_beta   90.00
_cell.angle_gamma   90.00
#
_symmetry.space_group_name_H-M   'P 1'
#
loop_
_entity.id
_entity.type
_entity.pdbx_description
1 polymer ?
#
loop_
_entity_poly.entity_id
_entity_poly.type
_entity_poly.pdbx_seq_one_letter_code
_entity_poly.pdbx_strand_id
1 'polypeptide(L)'
;MLMNRQACTVVYVTTMYWSINTLATIGYGDLHPVNISEMVFCTLFMLFNLGLSAYLIGNMTNLVVHETSRTREFRDTIQEASSFAQRNHLPTRLEDQMLAHLCLKFRTDLEGLRQQETIDSFPKAIRSSISHFLFYNLVNDVYLFRGVSNDLLFQLVSEMKA
;
A
#
# COMPACT_ATOMS: atom_id res chain seq x y z
N MET A 1 26.05 48.31 -8.71
CA MET A 1 25.08 47.47 -7.96
C MET A 1 24.64 46.23 -8.72
N LEU A 2 24.36 46.31 -10.04
CA LEU A 2 23.94 45.16 -10.86
C LEU A 2 25.04 44.08 -11.04
N MET A 3 26.31 44.48 -11.15
CA MET A 3 27.44 43.56 -11.33
C MET A 3 27.66 42.61 -10.14
N ASN A 4 27.36 43.07 -8.92
CA ASN A 4 27.47 42.25 -7.70
C ASN A 4 26.30 41.24 -7.59
N ARG A 5 25.14 41.55 -8.18
CA ARG A 5 24.01 40.62 -8.23
C ARG A 5 24.26 39.46 -9.18
N GLN A 6 24.81 39.73 -10.38
CA GLN A 6 25.17 38.68 -11.33
C GLN A 6 26.22 37.73 -10.76
N ALA A 7 27.27 38.25 -10.13
CA ALA A 7 28.29 37.43 -9.48
C ALA A 7 27.70 36.52 -8.38
N CYS A 8 26.81 37.06 -7.54
CA CYS A 8 26.16 36.29 -6.47
C CYS A 8 25.25 35.18 -7.02
N THR A 9 24.46 35.48 -8.07
CA THR A 9 23.62 34.48 -8.75
C THR A 9 24.44 33.36 -9.35
N VAL A 10 25.57 33.68 -10.02
CA VAL A 10 26.45 32.67 -10.59
C VAL A 10 27.02 31.77 -9.50
N VAL A 11 27.53 32.33 -8.39
CA VAL A 11 28.05 31.52 -7.28
C VAL A 11 26.98 30.60 -6.70
N TYR A 12 25.75 31.09 -6.49
CA TYR A 12 24.65 30.27 -5.96
C TYR A 12 24.24 29.13 -6.89
N VAL A 13 24.15 29.41 -8.20
CA VAL A 13 23.82 28.38 -9.19
C VAL A 13 24.95 27.34 -9.27
N THR A 14 26.20 27.77 -9.25
CA THR A 14 27.36 26.87 -9.28
C THR A 14 27.46 25.99 -8.04
N THR A 15 27.20 26.51 -6.84
CA THR A 15 27.21 25.71 -5.60
C THR A 15 26.03 24.73 -5.54
N MET A 16 24.85 25.13 -6.02
CA MET A 16 23.69 24.23 -6.15
C MET A 16 23.98 23.12 -7.17
N TYR A 17 24.55 23.48 -8.33
CA TYR A 17 24.96 22.52 -9.35
C TYR A 17 25.96 21.49 -8.80
N TRP A 18 27.00 21.93 -8.08
CA TRP A 18 27.94 21.01 -7.43
C TRP A 18 27.23 20.08 -6.44
N SER A 19 26.41 20.65 -5.56
CA SER A 19 25.69 19.89 -4.53
C SER A 19 24.76 18.82 -5.12
N ILE A 20 24.01 19.16 -6.16
CA ILE A 20 23.10 18.23 -6.84
C ILE A 20 23.89 17.13 -7.56
N ASN A 21 24.98 17.46 -8.27
CA ASN A 21 25.79 16.44 -8.96
C ASN A 21 26.48 15.49 -7.98
N THR A 22 26.93 15.99 -6.83
CA THR A 22 27.49 15.14 -5.76
C THR A 22 26.41 14.28 -5.11
N LEU A 23 25.22 14.83 -4.85
CA LEU A 23 24.09 14.08 -4.29
C LEU A 23 23.59 12.99 -5.25
N ALA A 24 23.49 13.30 -6.54
CA ALA A 24 23.10 12.36 -7.59
C ALA A 24 24.24 11.40 -7.99
N THR A 25 25.40 11.47 -7.34
CA THR A 25 26.58 10.62 -7.59
C THR A 25 27.09 10.66 -9.04
N ILE A 26 26.86 11.76 -9.77
CA ILE A 26 27.31 11.92 -11.17
C ILE A 26 28.81 12.23 -11.23
N GLY A 27 29.26 13.22 -10.46
CA GLY A 27 30.69 13.51 -10.25
C GLY A 27 31.49 13.84 -11.52
N TYR A 28 31.06 14.84 -12.31
CA TYR A 28 31.80 15.27 -13.51
C TYR A 28 33.27 15.70 -13.25
N GLY A 29 33.59 16.16 -12.03
CA GLY A 29 34.95 16.52 -11.61
C GLY A 29 35.40 17.91 -12.02
N ASP A 30 34.53 18.68 -12.66
CA ASP A 30 34.71 20.10 -12.99
C ASP A 30 34.90 20.97 -11.73
N LEU A 31 34.23 20.61 -10.64
CA LEU A 31 34.38 21.22 -9.33
C LEU A 31 34.79 20.15 -8.32
N HIS A 32 36.03 20.24 -7.83
CA HIS A 32 36.63 19.27 -6.91
C HIS A 32 37.40 19.98 -5.79
N PRO A 33 37.50 19.37 -4.59
CA PRO A 33 38.26 19.95 -3.49
C PRO A 33 39.75 19.95 -3.82
N VAL A 34 40.40 21.09 -3.59
CA VAL A 34 41.85 21.26 -3.78
C VAL A 34 42.55 21.33 -2.42
N ASN A 35 41.90 21.95 -1.44
CA ASN A 35 42.45 22.12 -0.10
C ASN A 35 42.13 20.94 0.83
N ILE A 36 42.99 20.67 1.82
CA ILE A 36 42.77 19.60 2.80
C ILE A 36 41.45 19.80 3.57
N SER A 37 41.11 21.05 3.92
CA SER A 37 39.85 21.38 4.59
C SER A 37 38.63 21.06 3.72
N GLU A 38 38.69 21.39 2.42
CA GLU A 38 37.64 21.08 1.44
C GLU A 38 37.51 19.58 1.23
N MET A 39 38.63 18.84 1.20
CA MET A 39 38.63 17.37 1.07
C MET A 39 37.93 16.70 2.25
N VAL A 40 38.20 17.15 3.49
CA VAL A 40 37.53 16.63 4.68
C VAL A 40 36.03 16.93 4.64
N PHE A 41 35.63 18.16 4.28
CA PHE A 41 34.24 18.52 4.14
C PHE A 41 33.52 17.69 3.06
N CYS A 42 34.11 17.56 1.88
CA CYS A 42 33.55 16.75 0.78
C CYS A 42 33.39 15.29 1.18
N THR A 43 34.36 14.73 1.91
CA THR A 43 34.30 13.33 2.39
C THR A 43 33.12 13.13 3.34
N LEU A 44 32.95 14.02 4.33
CA LEU A 44 31.82 13.97 5.26
C LEU A 44 30.47 14.17 4.54
N PHE A 45 30.42 15.11 3.59
CA PHE A 45 29.23 15.37 2.77
C PHE A 45 28.85 14.15 1.92
N MET A 46 29.82 13.49 1.29
CA MET A 46 29.57 12.26 0.52
C MET A 46 29.08 11.10 1.41
N LEU A 47 29.66 10.92 2.60
CA LEU A 47 29.18 9.91 3.55
C LEU A 47 27.72 10.16 3.98
N PHE A 48 27.38 11.41 4.26
CA PHE A 48 26.01 11.81 4.54
C PHE A 48 25.08 11.54 3.35
N ASN A 49 25.49 11.90 2.12
CA ASN A 49 24.71 11.67 0.92
C ASN A 49 24.46 10.19 0.64
N LEU A 50 25.42 9.31 0.94
CA LEU A 50 25.23 7.86 0.85
C LEU A 50 24.10 7.40 1.79
N GLY A 51 24.15 7.83 3.05
CA GLY A 51 23.12 7.51 4.03
C GLY A 51 21.74 8.04 3.63
N LEU A 52 21.67 9.29 3.17
CA LEU A 52 20.43 9.91 2.69
C LEU A 52 19.86 9.16 1.48
N SER A 53 20.71 8.82 0.50
CA SER A 53 20.28 8.11 -0.71
C SER A 53 19.78 6.70 -0.38
N ALA A 54 20.48 5.98 0.50
CA ALA A 54 20.04 4.66 0.97
C ALA A 54 18.70 4.73 1.71
N TYR A 55 18.51 5.75 2.56
CA TYR A 55 17.24 5.98 3.25
C TYR A 55 16.10 6.28 2.26
N LEU A 56 16.32 7.16 1.28
CA LEU A 56 15.32 7.49 0.27
C LEU A 56 14.92 6.26 -0.56
N ILE A 57 15.91 5.52 -1.06
CA ILE A 57 15.68 4.28 -1.83
C ILE A 57 14.97 3.23 -0.97
N GLY A 58 15.35 3.08 0.29
CA GLY A 58 14.72 2.15 1.22
C GLY A 58 13.24 2.48 1.46
N ASN A 59 12.92 3.75 1.70
CA ASN A 59 11.53 4.18 1.86
C ASN A 59 10.71 4.02 0.58
N MET A 60 11.28 4.35 -0.58
CA MET A 60 10.63 4.12 -1.88
C MET A 60 10.35 2.63 -2.11
N THR A 61 11.31 1.77 -1.79
CA THR A 61 11.15 0.32 -1.90
C THR A 61 10.06 -0.18 -0.95
N ASN A 62 10.05 0.27 0.31
CA ASN A 62 9.01 -0.10 1.28
C ASN A 62 7.61 0.34 0.82
N LEU A 63 7.49 1.54 0.26
CA LEU A 63 6.22 2.03 -0.29
C LEU A 63 5.75 1.17 -1.47
N VAL A 64 6.63 0.92 -2.45
CA VAL A 64 6.30 0.09 -3.61
C VAL A 64 5.97 -1.34 -3.20
N VAL A 65 6.71 -1.91 -2.25
CA VAL A 65 6.43 -3.23 -1.70
C VAL A 65 5.08 -3.21 -1.00
N HIS A 66 4.75 -2.22 -0.19
CA HIS A 66 3.45 -2.16 0.49
C HIS A 66 2.29 -2.11 -0.52
N GLU A 67 2.39 -1.26 -1.54
CA GLU A 67 1.40 -1.15 -2.60
C GLU A 67 1.30 -2.44 -3.45
N THR A 68 2.43 -3.07 -3.75
CA THR A 68 2.48 -4.25 -4.65
C THR A 68 2.30 -5.57 -3.91
N SER A 69 2.49 -5.62 -2.58
CA SER A 69 2.46 -6.86 -1.79
C SER A 69 1.16 -7.61 -1.96
N ARG A 70 0.02 -6.90 -1.97
CA ARG A 70 -1.30 -7.52 -2.12
C ARG A 70 -1.52 -8.10 -3.52
N THR A 71 -1.12 -7.38 -4.56
CA THR A 71 -1.19 -7.88 -5.95
C THR A 71 -0.23 -9.05 -6.15
N ARG A 72 0.93 -9.01 -5.51
CA ARG A 72 1.93 -10.08 -5.53
C ARG A 72 1.40 -11.35 -4.86
N GLU A 73 0.81 -11.24 -3.67
CA GLU A 73 0.22 -12.37 -2.96
C GLU A 73 -0.91 -13.04 -3.76
N PHE A 74 -1.77 -12.24 -4.39
CA PHE A 74 -2.78 -12.75 -5.31
C PHE A 74 -2.17 -13.52 -6.48
N ARG A 75 -1.16 -12.93 -7.13
CA ARG A 75 -0.49 -13.53 -8.28
C ARG A 75 0.22 -14.83 -7.88
N ASP A 76 0.87 -14.86 -6.73
CA ASP A 76 1.55 -16.03 -6.19
C ASP A 76 0.53 -17.14 -5.89
N THR A 77 -0.61 -16.82 -5.26
CA THR A 77 -1.70 -17.78 -4.99
C THR A 77 -2.28 -18.37 -6.27
N ILE A 78 -2.53 -17.54 -7.29
CA ILE A 78 -3.02 -18.00 -8.60
C ILE A 78 -1.99 -18.90 -9.28
N GLN A 79 -0.71 -18.53 -9.21
CA GLN A 79 0.38 -19.32 -9.79
C GLN A 79 0.53 -20.68 -9.10
N GLU A 80 0.42 -20.73 -7.78
CA GLU A 80 0.43 -21.98 -7.00
C GLU A 80 -0.77 -22.87 -7.36
N ALA A 81 -1.97 -22.29 -7.44
CA ALA A 81 -3.19 -23.00 -7.81
C ALA A 81 -3.12 -23.60 -9.22
N SER A 82 -2.64 -22.83 -10.21
CA SER A 82 -2.45 -23.36 -11.57
C SER A 82 -1.35 -24.43 -11.61
N SER A 83 -0.24 -24.23 -10.87
CA SER A 83 0.83 -25.24 -10.76
C SER A 83 0.31 -26.54 -10.12
N PHE A 84 -0.58 -26.45 -9.13
CA PHE A 84 -1.25 -27.60 -8.53
C PHE A 84 -2.17 -28.31 -9.53
N ALA A 85 -2.94 -27.55 -10.31
CA ALA A 85 -3.82 -28.12 -11.34
C ALA A 85 -3.03 -28.89 -12.40
N GLN A 86 -1.92 -28.32 -12.87
CA GLN A 86 -1.04 -28.97 -13.84
C GLN A 86 -0.38 -30.24 -13.29
N ARG A 87 0.17 -30.19 -12.07
CA ARG A 87 0.81 -31.36 -11.44
C ARG A 87 -0.13 -32.54 -11.26
N ASN A 88 -1.40 -32.26 -10.95
CA ASN A 88 -2.43 -33.28 -10.74
C ASN A 88 -3.22 -33.61 -12.01
N HIS A 89 -2.86 -33.04 -13.17
CA HIS A 89 -3.55 -33.25 -14.45
C HIS A 89 -5.07 -33.00 -14.35
N LEU A 90 -5.46 -31.92 -13.66
CA LEU A 90 -6.87 -31.56 -13.54
C LEU A 90 -7.46 -31.23 -14.92
N PRO A 91 -8.72 -31.60 -15.18
CA PRO A 91 -9.44 -31.15 -16.36
C PRO A 91 -9.51 -29.62 -16.41
N THR A 92 -9.35 -29.02 -17.59
CA THR A 92 -9.33 -27.57 -17.80
C THR A 92 -10.54 -26.86 -17.18
N ARG A 93 -11.71 -27.49 -17.21
CA ARG A 93 -12.93 -26.94 -16.58
C ARG A 93 -12.82 -26.77 -15.06
N LEU A 94 -12.18 -27.71 -14.36
CA LEU A 94 -12.01 -27.63 -12.91
C LEU A 94 -10.94 -26.59 -12.55
N GLU A 95 -9.89 -26.47 -13.37
CA GLU A 95 -8.88 -25.40 -13.23
C GLU A 95 -9.52 -24.02 -13.39
N ASP A 96 -10.31 -23.80 -14.46
CA ASP A 96 -11.02 -22.54 -14.69
C ASP A 96 -11.96 -22.18 -13.54
N GLN A 97 -12.73 -23.15 -13.03
CA GLN A 97 -13.62 -22.91 -11.89
C GLN A 97 -12.85 -22.54 -10.62
N MET A 98 -11.72 -23.21 -10.36
CA MET A 98 -10.88 -22.94 -9.20
C MET A 98 -10.27 -21.53 -9.28
N LEU A 99 -9.69 -21.16 -10.42
CA LEU A 99 -9.10 -19.84 -10.65
C LEU A 99 -10.15 -18.72 -10.62
N ALA A 100 -11.34 -18.97 -11.20
CA ALA A 100 -12.46 -18.02 -11.13
C ALA A 100 -12.92 -17.80 -9.68
N HIS A 101 -12.99 -18.87 -8.87
CA HIS A 101 -13.35 -18.75 -7.46
C HIS A 101 -12.28 -17.97 -6.67
N LEU A 102 -10.99 -18.23 -6.91
CA LEU A 102 -9.88 -17.47 -6.31
C LEU A 102 -9.92 -15.99 -6.68
N CYS A 103 -10.22 -15.68 -7.95
CA CYS A 103 -10.33 -14.29 -8.43
C CYS A 103 -11.52 -13.56 -7.80
N LEU A 104 -12.68 -14.21 -7.72
CA LEU A 104 -13.85 -13.67 -7.02
C LEU A 104 -13.58 -13.48 -5.53
N LYS A 105 -12.98 -14.49 -4.87
CA LYS A 105 -12.62 -14.40 -3.45
C LYS A 105 -11.68 -13.23 -3.20
N PHE A 106 -10.63 -13.03 -4.01
CA PHE A 106 -9.73 -11.90 -3.85
C PHE A 106 -10.43 -10.55 -4.02
N ARG A 107 -11.35 -10.44 -5.00
CA ARG A 107 -12.16 -9.23 -5.20
C ARG A 107 -13.07 -8.95 -4.01
N THR A 108 -13.72 -9.98 -3.47
CA THR A 108 -14.59 -9.87 -2.29
C THR A 108 -13.77 -9.62 -1.03
N ASP A 109 -12.59 -10.22 -0.86
CA ASP A 109 -11.71 -9.98 0.29
C ASP A 109 -11.14 -8.55 0.28
N LEU A 110 -10.86 -7.99 -0.90
CA LEU A 110 -10.44 -6.58 -1.06
C LEU A 110 -11.44 -5.59 -0.48
N GLU A 111 -12.74 -5.84 -0.67
CA GLU A 111 -13.84 -5.02 -0.15
C GLU A 111 -14.25 -5.48 1.27
N GLY A 112 -14.30 -6.79 1.50
CA GLY A 112 -14.90 -7.46 2.65
C GLY A 112 -14.00 -7.60 3.87
N LEU A 113 -12.71 -7.95 3.73
CA LEU A 113 -11.78 -8.00 4.89
C LEU A 113 -11.58 -6.60 5.48
N ARG A 114 -11.46 -5.58 4.61
CA ARG A 114 -11.37 -4.19 5.03
C ARG A 114 -12.64 -3.74 5.75
N GLN A 115 -13.80 -4.19 5.28
CA GLN A 115 -15.08 -3.87 5.90
C GLN A 115 -15.25 -4.59 7.25
N GLN A 116 -14.88 -5.87 7.37
CA GLN A 116 -14.95 -6.61 8.63
C GLN A 116 -13.93 -6.14 9.68
N GLU A 117 -12.66 -5.91 9.34
CA GLU A 117 -11.69 -5.35 10.30
C GLU A 117 -12.11 -3.96 10.79
N THR A 118 -12.62 -3.12 9.89
CA THR A 118 -13.14 -1.80 10.26
C THR A 118 -14.36 -1.94 11.17
N ILE A 119 -15.29 -2.86 10.86
CA ILE A 119 -16.49 -3.09 11.68
C ILE A 119 -16.14 -3.70 13.04
N ASP A 120 -15.18 -4.61 13.11
CA ASP A 120 -14.72 -5.24 14.36
C ASP A 120 -13.96 -4.27 15.27
N SER A 121 -13.35 -3.21 14.71
CA SER A 121 -12.75 -2.12 15.48
C SER A 121 -13.77 -1.25 16.22
N PHE A 122 -15.05 -1.30 15.79
CA PHE A 122 -16.10 -0.50 16.42
C PHE A 122 -16.65 -1.16 17.70
N PRO A 123 -17.05 -0.35 18.70
CA PRO A 123 -17.79 -0.84 19.86
C PRO A 123 -19.06 -1.60 19.47
N LYS A 124 -19.44 -2.60 20.27
CA LYS A 124 -20.63 -3.44 20.05
C LYS A 124 -21.91 -2.65 19.75
N ALA A 125 -22.08 -1.48 20.38
CA ALA A 125 -23.24 -0.62 20.15
C ALA A 125 -23.31 -0.07 18.70
N ILE A 126 -22.17 0.32 18.13
CA ILE A 126 -22.10 0.84 16.75
C ILE A 126 -22.32 -0.30 15.76
N ARG A 127 -21.70 -1.46 15.99
CA ARG A 127 -21.91 -2.68 15.18
C ARG A 127 -23.37 -3.10 15.14
N SER A 128 -24.02 -3.17 16.30
CA SER A 128 -25.43 -3.52 16.40
C SER A 128 -26.33 -2.53 15.64
N SER A 129 -26.02 -1.23 15.72
CA SER A 129 -26.73 -0.19 14.96
C SER A 129 -26.55 -0.36 13.43
N ILE A 130 -25.33 -0.68 12.97
CA ILE A 130 -25.03 -0.93 11.55
C ILE A 130 -25.73 -2.20 11.05
N SER A 131 -25.66 -3.31 11.79
CA SER A 131 -26.36 -4.55 11.44
C SER A 131 -27.88 -4.34 11.38
N HIS A 132 -28.43 -3.57 12.33
CA HIS A 132 -29.83 -3.19 12.31
C HIS A 132 -30.18 -2.40 11.04
N PHE A 133 -29.40 -1.39 10.68
CA PHE A 133 -29.65 -0.60 9.47
C PHE A 133 -29.56 -1.44 8.19
N LEU A 134 -28.58 -2.35 8.09
CA LEU A 134 -28.35 -3.18 6.89
C LEU A 134 -29.39 -4.29 6.73
N PHE A 135 -29.72 -5.01 7.81
CA PHE A 135 -30.49 -6.25 7.71
C PHE A 135 -31.95 -6.10 8.13
N TYR A 136 -32.34 -5.09 8.92
CA TYR A 136 -33.72 -5.00 9.44
C TYR A 136 -34.78 -4.96 8.33
N ASN A 137 -34.56 -4.17 7.27
CA ASN A 137 -35.48 -4.14 6.14
C ASN A 137 -35.52 -5.45 5.36
N LEU A 138 -34.36 -6.13 5.20
CA LEU A 138 -34.27 -7.42 4.52
C LEU A 138 -35.00 -8.52 5.30
N VAL A 139 -34.85 -8.56 6.63
CA VAL A 139 -35.47 -9.60 7.46
C VAL A 139 -36.98 -9.34 7.62
N ASN A 140 -37.41 -8.08 7.69
CA ASN A 140 -38.82 -7.72 7.80
C ASN A 140 -39.65 -8.08 6.55
N ASP A 141 -39.03 -8.06 5.36
CA ASP A 141 -39.71 -8.36 4.09
C ASP A 141 -39.77 -9.86 3.77
N VAL A 142 -39.05 -10.69 4.53
CA VAL A 142 -39.03 -12.15 4.33
C VAL A 142 -40.27 -12.80 4.97
N TYR A 143 -41.01 -13.54 4.15
CA TYR A 143 -42.25 -14.24 4.55
C TYR A 143 -42.10 -15.18 5.75
N LEU A 144 -40.89 -15.67 6.00
CA LEU A 144 -40.53 -16.58 7.10
C LEU A 144 -40.58 -15.91 8.49
N PHE A 145 -40.44 -14.58 8.55
CA PHE A 145 -40.43 -13.81 9.80
C PHE A 145 -41.71 -12.99 10.03
N ARG A 146 -42.71 -13.12 9.15
CA ARG A 146 -44.02 -12.47 9.32
C ARG A 146 -44.73 -13.00 10.57
N GLY A 147 -44.81 -12.17 11.61
CA GLY A 147 -45.48 -12.48 12.87
C GLY A 147 -44.55 -12.81 14.05
N VAL A 148 -43.23 -12.72 13.87
CA VAL A 148 -42.25 -12.84 14.96
C VAL A 148 -42.20 -11.53 15.77
N SER A 149 -41.99 -11.63 17.08
CA SER A 149 -41.85 -10.45 17.95
C SER A 149 -40.68 -9.57 17.48
N ASN A 150 -40.88 -8.25 17.51
CA ASN A 150 -39.86 -7.26 17.15
C ASN A 150 -38.58 -7.41 18.00
N ASP A 151 -38.69 -7.84 19.26
CA ASP A 151 -37.54 -8.10 20.13
C ASP A 151 -36.66 -9.25 19.64
N LEU A 152 -37.28 -10.32 19.13
CA LEU A 152 -36.54 -11.47 18.57
C LEU A 152 -35.89 -11.12 17.23
N LEU A 153 -36.57 -10.32 16.41
CA LEU A 153 -35.99 -9.77 15.18
C LEU A 153 -34.79 -8.87 15.46
N PHE A 154 -34.90 -8.00 16.46
CA PHE A 154 -33.83 -7.10 16.88
C PHE A 154 -32.60 -7.89 17.37
N GLN A 155 -32.83 -8.91 18.20
CA GLN A 155 -31.76 -9.77 18.72
C GLN A 155 -31.11 -10.62 17.61
N LEU A 156 -31.92 -11.16 16.69
CA LEU A 156 -31.42 -11.93 15.54
C LEU A 156 -30.54 -11.09 14.63
N VAL A 157 -31.01 -9.88 14.28
CA VAL A 157 -30.27 -8.94 13.42
C VAL A 157 -28.97 -8.46 14.08
N SER A 158 -28.95 -8.32 15.41
CA SER A 158 -27.74 -7.94 16.15
C SER A 158 -26.63 -9.01 16.14
N GLU A 159 -27.00 -10.28 15.90
CA GLU A 159 -26.08 -11.42 15.77
C GLU A 159 -25.69 -11.70 14.30
N MET A 160 -26.33 -11.04 13.32
CA MET A 160 -25.96 -11.16 11.92
C MET A 160 -24.63 -10.47 11.64
N LYS A 161 -23.67 -11.23 11.10
CA LYS A 161 -22.40 -10.69 10.61
C LYS A 161 -22.60 -10.15 9.18
N ALA A 162 -22.19 -8.90 8.98
CA ALA A 162 -21.98 -8.32 7.66
C ALA A 162 -20.70 -8.85 7.00
#